data_AF-A0A7S2THG6-F1
#
_entry.id   AF-A0A7S2THG6-F1
#
_cell.length_a   1.000
_cell.length_b   1.000
_cell.length_c   1.000
_cell.angle_alpha   90.00
_cell.angle_beta   90.00
_cell.angle_gamma   90.00
#
_symmetry.space_group_name_H-M   'P 1'
#
loop_
_entity.id
_entity.type
_entity.pdbx_description
1 polymer ?
#
loop_
_entity_poly.entity_id
_entity_poly.type
_entity_poly.pdbx_seq_one_letter_code
_entity_poly.pdbx_strand_id
1 'polypeptide(L)'
;MARRDSRYKPVLGSRTRPSAPITPTTRSFVVMQNMLSRCPNTLDMEISEKGVSLRHRMTKQLIICIPFHNVVTWGCNESRFVMVAGKDASSQAKVVFATKEGSEISECL
;
A
#
# COMPACT_ATOMS: atom_id res chain seq x y z
N MET A 1 28.25 -12.73 16.70
CA MET A 1 27.03 -11.98 17.08
C MET A 1 26.63 -11.07 15.94
N ALA A 2 25.50 -11.34 15.27
CA ALA A 2 24.76 -10.36 14.45
C ALA A 2 23.36 -10.93 14.19
N ARG A 3 22.39 -10.54 15.03
CA ARG A 3 20.97 -10.83 14.80
C ARG A 3 20.52 -9.94 13.63
N ARG A 4 20.44 -10.50 12.43
CA ARG A 4 19.70 -9.87 11.32
C ARG A 4 18.21 -10.05 11.62
N ASP A 5 17.57 -9.01 12.13
CA ASP A 5 16.11 -8.86 12.17
C ASP A 5 15.60 -8.84 10.72
N SER A 6 15.45 -10.03 10.14
CA SER A 6 14.87 -10.25 8.82
C SER A 6 13.35 -10.29 8.95
N ARG A 7 12.72 -9.13 9.12
CA ARG A 7 11.25 -8.98 9.16
C ARG A 7 10.69 -8.20 7.98
N TYR A 8 11.40 -8.19 6.86
CA TYR A 8 10.88 -7.77 5.57
C TYR A 8 11.13 -8.90 4.58
N LYS A 9 10.06 -9.59 4.17
CA LYS A 9 10.11 -10.48 3.01
C LYS A 9 9.93 -9.59 1.76
N PRO A 10 10.96 -9.37 0.93
CA PRO A 10 10.75 -8.74 -0.36
C PRO A 10 10.00 -9.74 -1.24
N VAL A 11 8.71 -9.50 -1.47
CA VAL A 11 7.99 -10.22 -2.53
C VAL A 11 8.31 -9.48 -3.83
N LEU A 12 9.31 -9.98 -4.56
CA LEU A 12 9.51 -9.58 -5.95
C LEU A 12 8.31 -10.13 -6.75
N GLY A 13 7.41 -9.25 -7.18
CA GLY A 13 6.26 -9.62 -7.99
C GLY A 13 6.68 -10.34 -9.27
N SER A 14 6.43 -11.66 -9.33
CA SER A 14 6.47 -12.41 -10.57
C SER A 14 5.34 -11.94 -11.46
N ARG A 15 5.71 -11.51 -12.67
CA ARG A 15 4.84 -10.96 -13.72
C ARG A 15 3.91 -12.04 -14.28
N THR A 16 2.87 -12.43 -13.53
CA THR A 16 1.81 -13.30 -14.05
C THR A 16 0.65 -12.46 -14.56
N ARG A 17 0.55 -12.37 -15.89
CA ARG A 17 -0.56 -11.78 -16.63
C ARG A 17 -1.88 -12.47 -16.19
N PRO A 18 -2.93 -11.76 -15.76
CA PRO A 18 -4.19 -12.40 -15.40
C PRO A 18 -4.94 -12.83 -16.66
N SER A 19 -5.21 -14.13 -16.79
CA SER A 19 -6.03 -14.76 -17.84
C SER A 19 -7.50 -14.89 -17.40
N ALA A 20 -8.06 -13.90 -16.72
CA ALA A 20 -9.45 -13.90 -16.28
C ALA A 20 -10.04 -12.48 -16.47
N PRO A 21 -11.34 -12.36 -16.80
CA PRO A 21 -11.99 -11.05 -16.84
C PRO A 21 -11.91 -10.45 -15.45
N ILE A 22 -11.11 -9.40 -15.31
CA ILE A 22 -10.93 -8.65 -14.07
C ILE A 22 -12.28 -8.00 -13.81
N THR A 23 -13.09 -8.62 -12.96
CA THR A 23 -14.16 -7.88 -12.30
C THR A 23 -13.42 -6.85 -11.47
N PRO A 24 -13.70 -5.54 -11.59
CA PRO A 24 -12.99 -4.52 -10.85
C PRO A 24 -13.30 -4.75 -9.37
N THR A 25 -12.45 -5.54 -8.71
CA THR A 25 -12.62 -5.97 -7.33
C THR A 25 -12.05 -4.84 -6.50
N THR A 26 -12.77 -3.73 -6.48
CA THR A 26 -12.48 -2.60 -5.61
C THR A 26 -12.51 -3.10 -4.18
N ARG A 27 -11.34 -3.23 -3.55
CA ARG A 27 -11.21 -3.65 -2.16
C ARG A 27 -10.81 -2.47 -1.30
N SER A 28 -11.54 -2.30 -0.19
CA SER A 28 -11.36 -1.20 0.74
C SER A 28 -10.79 -1.72 2.06
N PHE A 29 -9.70 -1.13 2.53
CA PHE A 29 -9.01 -1.48 3.77
C PHE A 29 -8.96 -0.27 4.70
N VAL A 30 -9.03 -0.48 6.00
CA VAL A 30 -8.85 0.62 6.96
C VAL A 30 -7.38 0.67 7.37
N VAL A 31 -6.72 1.78 7.08
CA VAL A 31 -5.31 1.99 7.35
C VAL A 31 -5.07 3.24 8.17
N MET A 32 -4.05 3.23 9.03
CA MET A 32 -3.62 4.44 9.74
C MET A 32 -2.30 4.94 9.16
N GLN A 33 -2.28 6.20 8.75
CA GLN A 33 -1.07 6.84 8.20
C GLN A 33 -0.14 7.26 9.34
N ASN A 34 1.13 6.84 9.28
CA ASN A 34 2.12 7.16 10.32
C ASN A 34 3.04 8.35 9.97
N MET A 35 2.57 9.28 9.14
CA MET A 35 3.36 10.45 8.71
C MET A 35 3.36 11.54 9.79
N LEU A 36 4.36 11.52 10.69
CA LEU A 36 4.98 12.63 11.46
C LEU A 36 4.11 13.76 12.08
N SER A 37 2.79 13.66 12.05
CA SER A 37 1.84 14.62 12.61
C SER A 37 1.02 13.91 13.69
N ARG A 38 0.79 14.59 14.80
CA ARG A 38 0.21 14.06 16.05
C ARG A 38 -1.28 13.66 15.95
N CYS A 39 -1.79 13.37 14.75
CA CYS A 39 -3.15 12.93 14.50
C CYS A 39 -3.14 11.59 13.74
N PRO A 40 -3.61 10.49 14.34
CA PRO A 40 -3.85 9.26 13.60
C PRO A 40 -5.05 9.46 12.67
N ASN A 41 -4.78 9.94 11.45
CA ASN A 41 -5.80 9.99 10.41
C ASN A 41 -6.10 8.56 9.99
N THR A 42 -7.31 8.09 10.33
CA THR A 42 -7.81 6.81 9.85
C THR A 42 -8.24 7.01 8.41
N LEU A 43 -7.65 6.23 7.51
CA LEU A 43 -7.86 6.31 6.08
C LEU A 43 -8.55 5.04 5.58
N ASP A 44 -9.43 5.22 4.61
CA ASP A 44 -9.95 4.14 3.80
C ASP A 44 -9.01 4.03 2.57
N MET A 45 -8.33 2.90 2.44
CA MET A 45 -7.51 2.55 1.28
C MET A 45 -8.36 1.77 0.29
N GLU A 46 -8.50 2.26 -0.92
CA GLU A 46 -9.19 1.58 -2.02
C GLU A 46 -8.15 1.11 -3.05
N ILE A 47 -8.13 -0.18 -3.36
CA ILE A 47 -7.31 -0.76 -4.42
C ILE A 47 -8.24 -1.11 -5.58
N SER A 48 -7.97 -0.52 -6.73
CA SER A 48 -8.75 -0.67 -7.96
C SER A 48 -7.81 -0.88 -9.14
N GLU A 49 -8.34 -1.23 -10.31
CA GLU A 49 -7.55 -1.35 -11.55
C GLU A 49 -6.75 -0.08 -11.91
N LYS A 50 -7.16 1.08 -11.38
CA LYS A 50 -6.48 2.38 -11.60
C LYS A 50 -5.28 2.58 -10.67
N GLY A 51 -5.18 1.81 -9.59
CA GLY A 51 -4.17 1.95 -8.55
C GLY A 51 -4.76 2.04 -7.15
N VAL A 52 -3.99 2.64 -6.24
CA VAL A 52 -4.29 2.74 -4.82
C VAL A 52 -4.74 4.17 -4.49
N SER A 53 -5.95 4.32 -3.93
CA SER A 53 -6.47 5.60 -3.46
C SER A 53 -6.61 5.58 -1.95
N LEU A 54 -6.28 6.68 -1.27
CA LEU A 54 -6.59 6.85 0.15
C LEU A 54 -7.56 7.99 0.33
N ARG A 55 -8.63 7.74 1.07
CA ARG A 55 -9.58 8.74 1.49
C ARG A 55 -9.57 8.88 3.00
N HIS A 56 -9.75 10.10 3.48
CA HIS A 56 -10.01 10.30 4.90
C HIS A 56 -11.34 9.63 5.28
N ARG A 57 -11.35 8.78 6.30
CA ARG A 57 -12.53 7.95 6.61
C ARG A 57 -13.78 8.77 6.94
N MET A 58 -13.62 9.88 7.66
CA MET A 58 -14.75 10.71 8.10
C MET A 58 -15.23 11.68 7.03
N THR A 59 -14.30 12.38 6.38
CA THR A 59 -14.66 13.44 5.41
C THR A 59 -14.82 12.90 4.00
N LYS A 60 -14.44 11.63 3.76
CA LYS A 60 -14.39 10.98 2.44
C LYS A 60 -13.51 11.71 1.41
N GLN A 61 -12.73 12.69 1.86
CA GLN A 61 -11.85 13.47 1.01
C GLN A 61 -10.71 12.60 0.51
N LEU A 62 -10.48 12.61 -0.81
CA LEU A 62 -9.30 11.98 -1.42
C LEU A 62 -8.05 12.71 -0.94
N ILE A 63 -7.13 11.96 -0.33
CA ILE A 63 -5.86 12.47 0.16
C ILE A 63 -4.78 12.22 -0.88
N ILE A 64 -4.70 11.00 -1.38
CA ILE A 64 -3.69 10.59 -2.35
C ILE A 64 -4.26 9.52 -3.28
N CYS A 65 -3.85 9.57 -4.54
CA CYS A 65 -4.09 8.55 -5.54
C CYS A 65 -2.74 8.16 -6.15
N ILE A 66 -2.40 6.88 -6.08
CA ILE A 66 -1.14 6.30 -6.51
C ILE A 66 -1.45 5.31 -7.63
N PRO A 67 -1.21 5.68 -8.89
CA PRO A 67 -1.36 4.77 -10.01
C PRO A 67 -0.38 3.59 -9.89
N PHE A 68 -0.79 2.40 -10.33
CA PHE A 68 0.07 1.20 -10.27
C PHE A 68 1.41 1.36 -10.99
N HIS A 69 1.43 2.09 -12.11
CA HIS A 69 2.67 2.35 -12.85
C HIS A 69 3.68 3.21 -12.07
N ASN A 70 3.25 3.87 -10.99
CA ASN A 70 4.11 4.62 -10.08
C ASN A 70 4.51 3.82 -8.84
N VAL A 71 3.94 2.62 -8.63
CA VAL A 71 4.31 1.74 -7.51
C VAL A 71 5.59 0.99 -7.89
N VAL A 72 6.66 1.22 -7.15
CA VAL A 72 7.97 0.61 -7.42
C VAL A 72 8.09 -0.72 -6.67
N THR A 73 7.77 -0.70 -5.39
CA THR A 73 7.84 -1.87 -4.51
C THR A 73 6.85 -1.73 -3.36
N TRP A 74 6.35 -2.84 -2.85
CA TRP A 74 5.59 -2.88 -1.60
C TRP A 74 6.03 -4.07 -0.73
N GLY A 75 5.62 -4.06 0.52
CA GLY A 75 5.85 -5.14 1.46
C GLY A 75 5.00 -4.97 2.71
N CYS A 76 4.70 -6.09 3.37
CA CYS A 76 3.88 -6.10 4.57
C CYS A 76 4.53 -6.93 5.68
N ASN A 77 4.06 -6.69 6.90
CA ASN A 77 4.22 -7.56 8.05
C ASN A 77 2.89 -7.61 8.82
N GLU A 78 2.87 -8.31 9.95
CA GLU A 78 1.67 -8.54 10.78
C GLU A 78 0.94 -7.27 11.24
N SER A 79 1.58 -6.09 11.21
CA SER A 79 1.03 -4.86 11.76
C SER A 79 1.17 -3.64 10.84
N ARG A 80 1.87 -3.78 9.72
CA ARG A 80 2.20 -2.67 8.83
C ARG A 80 2.24 -3.10 7.38
N PHE A 81 1.82 -2.19 6.53
CA PHE A 81 2.03 -2.24 5.11
C PHE A 81 2.89 -1.05 4.69
N VAL A 82 3.82 -1.29 3.77
CA VAL A 82 4.75 -0.29 3.25
C VAL A 82 4.70 -0.32 1.73
N MET A 83 4.62 0.84 1.12
CA MET A 83 4.71 1.01 -0.33
C MET A 83 5.67 2.14 -0.66
N VAL A 84 6.45 1.94 -1.72
CA VAL A 84 7.32 2.95 -2.30
C VAL A 84 6.72 3.29 -3.66
N ALA A 85 6.38 4.57 -3.83
CA ALA A 85 5.84 5.09 -5.07
C ALA A 85 6.67 6.28 -5.56
N GLY A 86 6.95 6.34 -6.85
CA GLY A 86 7.76 7.40 -7.47
C GLY A 86 8.62 6.85 -8.59
N LYS A 87 8.58 7.53 -9.74
CA LYS A 87 9.23 7.07 -10.98
C LYS A 87 10.76 7.16 -10.91
N ASP A 88 11.27 8.16 -10.20
CA ASP A 88 12.70 8.46 -10.11
C ASP A 88 13.17 8.37 -8.66
N ALA A 89 14.43 8.02 -8.44
CA ALA A 89 14.99 7.90 -7.09
C ALA A 89 14.88 9.20 -6.26
N SER A 90 14.85 10.36 -6.91
CA SER A 90 14.65 11.67 -6.28
C SER A 90 13.17 11.98 -5.95
N SER A 91 12.21 11.24 -6.50
CA SER A 91 10.76 11.44 -6.33
C SER A 91 10.07 10.28 -5.60
N GLN A 92 10.83 9.30 -5.10
CA GLN A 92 10.29 8.18 -4.34
C GLN A 92 9.75 8.63 -2.98
N ALA A 93 8.44 8.50 -2.82
CA ALA A 93 7.74 8.63 -1.56
C ALA A 93 7.52 7.24 -0.95
N LYS A 94 8.04 7.06 0.27
CA LYS A 94 7.72 5.89 1.09
C LYS A 94 6.47 6.17 1.90
N VAL A 95 5.43 5.38 1.68
CA VAL A 95 4.19 5.42 2.43
C VAL A 95 4.12 4.21 3.36
N VAL A 96 3.91 4.48 4.66
CA VAL A 96 3.82 3.46 5.69
C VAL A 96 2.44 3.56 6.34
N PHE A 97 1.74 2.43 6.36
CA PHE A 97 0.46 2.26 6.98
C PHE A 97 0.54 1.27 8.12
N ALA A 98 -0.10 1.58 9.24
CA ALA A 98 -0.41 0.57 10.25
C ALA A 98 -1.72 -0.13 9.86
N THR A 99 -1.66 -1.46 9.71
CA THR A 99 -2.79 -2.32 9.33
C THR A 99 -2.46 -3.77 9.66
N LYS A 100 -3.46 -4.55 10.08
CA LYS A 100 -3.34 -6.00 10.26
C LYS A 100 -3.65 -6.78 8.97
N GLU A 101 -4.23 -6.09 7.99
CA GLU A 101 -4.67 -6.65 6.69
C GLU A 101 -3.54 -6.53 5.64
N GLY A 102 -2.28 -6.36 6.07
CA GLY A 102 -1.16 -6.13 5.17
C GLY A 102 -0.94 -7.26 4.15
N SER A 103 -1.24 -8.50 4.53
CA SER A 103 -1.20 -9.65 3.61
C SER A 103 -2.26 -9.55 2.52
N GLU A 104 -3.50 -9.25 2.89
CA GLU A 104 -4.62 -9.12 1.95
C GLU A 104 -4.42 -7.94 1.01
N ILE A 105 -3.93 -6.81 1.52
CA ILE A 105 -3.51 -5.65 0.70
C ILE A 105 -2.45 -6.07 -0.30
N SER A 106 -1.44 -6.84 0.13
CA SER A 106 -0.35 -7.30 -0.73
C SER A 106 -0.80 -8.28 -1.82
N GLU A 107 -1.89 -9.03 -1.62
CA GLU A 107 -2.48 -9.91 -2.64
C GLU A 107 -3.29 -9.14 -3.68
N CYS A 108 -3.72 -7.92 -3.36
CA CYS A 108 -4.52 -7.07 -4.24
C CYS A 108 -3.67 -6.16 -5.14
N LEU A 109 -2.36 -6.07 -4.90
CA LEU A 109 -1.40 -5.26 -5.66
C LEU A 109 -0.55 -6.14 -6.59
#